data_AF-A0A382X6U4-F1
#
_entry.id   AF-A0A382X6U4-F1
#
_cell.length_a   1.000
_cell.length_b   1.000
_cell.length_c   1.000
_cell.angle_alpha   90.00
_cell.angle_beta   90.00
_cell.angle_gamma   90.00
#
_symmetry.space_group_name_H-M   'P 1'
#
loop_
_entity.id
_entity.type
_entity.pdbx_description
1 polymer ?
#
loop_
_entity_poly.entity_id
_entity_poly.type
_entity_poly.pdbx_seq_one_letter_code
_entity_poly.pdbx_strand_id
1 'polypeptide(L)'
;MFKKILIANRGEIAVRIIRTCREMGIKTVAVFSEVDRTSPHVLKAHEAYCVGPPPSSKSYLNIDKILEIIKNTGADAVHPGYGFLSENAYFSKLISKMGAVWIGPPSSIITTMGDKMAARRLAEKAGVPVVPGTTEPLKDLQTAKNTA
;
A
#
# COMPACT_ATOMS: atom_id res chain seq x y z
N MET A 1 13.19 12.09 11.88
CA MET A 1 12.98 10.67 12.26
C MET A 1 11.54 10.52 12.74
N PHE A 2 10.81 9.49 12.31
CA PHE A 2 9.41 9.30 12.69
C PHE A 2 9.28 8.95 14.18
N LYS A 3 8.25 9.47 14.85
CA LYS A 3 7.90 9.14 16.23
C LYS A 3 6.79 8.10 16.29
N LYS A 4 5.85 8.13 15.34
CA LYS A 4 4.71 7.22 15.26
C LYS A 4 4.42 6.80 13.82
N ILE A 5 4.27 5.50 13.58
CA ILE A 5 3.94 4.93 12.27
C ILE A 5 2.64 4.13 12.37
N LEU A 6 1.71 4.36 11.44
CA LEU A 6 0.54 3.51 11.25
C LEU A 6 0.86 2.41 10.24
N ILE A 7 0.53 1.16 10.56
CA ILE A 7 0.65 0.02 9.65
C ILE A 7 -0.72 -0.27 9.04
N ALA A 8 -0.90 0.02 7.76
CA ALA A 8 -2.14 -0.23 7.01
C ALA A 8 -2.19 -1.66 6.46
N ASN A 9 -1.97 -2.66 7.33
CA ASN A 9 -1.94 -4.08 6.99
C ASN A 9 -2.23 -4.97 8.21
N ARG A 10 -2.26 -6.29 8.03
CA ARG A 10 -2.51 -7.31 9.06
C ARG A 10 -1.50 -8.45 8.99
N GLY A 11 -1.61 -9.39 9.94
CA GLY A 11 -0.88 -10.65 9.88
C GLY A 11 0.63 -10.47 10.05
N GLU A 12 1.41 -11.35 9.41
CA GLU A 12 2.86 -11.43 9.62
C GLU A 12 3.57 -10.12 9.24
N ILE A 13 3.20 -9.51 8.11
CA ILE A 13 3.87 -8.30 7.62
C ILE A 13 3.68 -7.13 8.60
N ALA A 14 2.50 -7.03 9.22
CA ALA A 14 2.28 -6.02 10.24
C ALA A 14 3.16 -6.29 11.48
N VAL A 15 3.27 -7.55 11.93
CA VAL A 15 4.20 -7.93 13.01
C VAL A 15 5.65 -7.62 12.65
N ARG A 16 6.06 -7.91 11.41
CA ARG A 16 7.41 -7.67 10.89
C ARG A 16 7.78 -6.19 10.91
N ILE A 17 6.87 -5.31 10.50
CA ILE A 17 7.05 -3.86 10.53
C ILE A 17 7.07 -3.35 11.97
N ILE A 18 6.13 -3.80 12.81
CA ILE A 18 6.05 -3.41 14.22
C ILE A 18 7.35 -3.76 14.96
N ARG A 19 7.94 -4.92 14.69
CA ARG A 19 9.22 -5.33 15.30
C ARG A 19 10.35 -4.34 14.96
N THR A 20 10.50 -3.96 13.69
CA THR A 20 11.51 -2.97 13.29
C THR A 20 11.25 -1.60 13.89
N CYS A 21 9.99 -1.14 13.92
CA CYS A 21 9.65 0.12 14.57
C CYS A 21 10.05 0.10 16.06
N ARG A 22 9.82 -1.02 16.75
CA ARG A 22 10.22 -1.20 18.15
C ARG A 22 11.73 -1.16 18.36
N GLU A 23 12.50 -1.84 17.52
CA GLU A 23 13.97 -1.80 17.55
C GLU A 23 14.51 -0.37 17.36
N MET A 24 13.77 0.46 16.62
CA MET A 24 14.10 1.87 16.37
C MET A 24 13.49 2.85 17.38
N GLY A 25 12.75 2.38 18.39
CA GLY A 25 12.07 3.24 19.37
C GLY A 25 10.88 4.04 18.80
N ILE A 26 10.30 3.59 17.68
CA ILE A 26 9.17 4.24 16.99
C ILE A 26 7.85 3.62 17.47
N LYS A 27 6.89 4.47 17.87
CA LYS A 27 5.53 4.02 18.27
C LYS A 27 4.76 3.51 17.07
N THR A 28 3.88 2.54 17.28
CA THR A 28 3.15 1.85 16.20
C THR A 28 1.66 1.84 16.42
N VAL A 29 0.91 2.15 15.37
CA VAL A 29 -0.54 2.02 15.32
C VAL A 29 -0.90 0.88 14.38
N ALA A 30 -1.59 -0.14 14.87
CA ALA A 30 -2.17 -1.19 14.04
C ALA A 30 -3.62 -0.88 13.67
N VAL A 31 -4.05 -1.33 12.49
CA VAL A 31 -5.46 -1.41 12.14
C VAL A 31 -5.92 -2.87 12.12
N PHE A 32 -7.19 -3.11 12.47
CA PHE A 32 -7.74 -4.46 12.47
C PHE A 32 -9.22 -4.51 12.06
N SER A 33 -9.62 -5.60 11.42
CA SER A 33 -11.04 -5.93 11.26
C SER A 33 -11.60 -6.54 12.55
N GLU A 34 -12.92 -6.53 12.76
CA GLU A 34 -13.54 -7.06 13.98
C GLU A 34 -13.08 -8.48 14.36
N VAL A 35 -12.90 -9.36 13.37
CA VAL A 35 -12.45 -10.75 13.59
C VAL A 35 -10.96 -10.85 13.91
N ASP A 36 -10.19 -9.83 13.55
CA ASP A 36 -8.75 -9.76 13.79
C ASP A 36 -8.42 -9.12 15.15
N ARG A 37 -9.40 -8.84 16.01
CA ARG A 37 -9.22 -8.15 17.31
C ARG A 37 -8.15 -8.76 18.22
N THR A 38 -7.99 -10.08 18.17
CA THR A 38 -6.99 -10.82 18.97
C THR A 38 -5.79 -11.27 18.14
N SER A 39 -5.66 -10.79 16.89
CA SER A 39 -4.54 -11.16 16.03
C SER A 39 -3.20 -10.69 16.58
N PRO A 40 -2.11 -11.42 16.33
CA PRO A 40 -0.79 -11.10 16.88
C PRO A 40 -0.29 -9.68 16.57
N HIS A 41 -0.63 -9.08 15.42
CA HIS A 41 -0.20 -7.72 15.09
C HIS A 41 -0.91 -6.66 15.94
N VAL A 42 -2.16 -6.92 16.33
CA VAL A 42 -2.94 -6.05 17.23
C VAL A 42 -2.29 -6.03 18.62
N LEU A 43 -2.01 -7.22 19.15
CA LEU A 43 -1.44 -7.37 20.50
C LEU A 43 0.01 -6.87 20.62
N LYS A 44 0.73 -6.72 19.50
CA LYS A 44 2.13 -6.29 19.46
C LYS A 44 2.32 -4.80 19.22
N ALA A 45 1.29 -4.10 18.74
CA ALA A 45 1.34 -2.66 18.49
C ALA A 45 1.15 -1.86 19.79
N HIS A 46 1.55 -0.58 19.77
CA HIS A 46 1.34 0.31 20.92
C HIS A 46 -0.11 0.77 21.02
N GLU A 47 -0.73 1.02 19.86
CA GLU A 47 -2.13 1.39 19.72
C GLU A 47 -2.75 0.53 18.62
N ALA A 48 -4.05 0.24 18.72
CA ALA A 48 -4.76 -0.49 17.68
C ALA A 48 -6.21 -0.03 17.53
N TYR A 49 -6.68 0.10 16.29
CA TYR A 49 -8.01 0.63 15.98
C TYR A 49 -8.78 -0.29 15.02
N CYS A 50 -10.06 -0.50 15.31
CA CYS A 50 -10.94 -1.27 14.44
C CYS A 50 -11.28 -0.43 13.19
N VAL A 51 -11.08 -1.01 12.01
CA VAL A 51 -11.38 -0.38 10.71
C VAL A 51 -12.68 -0.89 10.07
N GLY A 52 -13.34 -1.88 10.67
CA GLY A 52 -14.64 -2.37 10.20
C GLY A 52 -14.79 -3.89 10.27
N PRO A 53 -15.81 -4.44 9.58
CA PRO A 53 -16.16 -5.86 9.64
C PRO A 53 -15.15 -6.76 8.92
N PRO A 54 -15.23 -8.10 9.10
CA PRO A 54 -14.31 -9.08 8.52
C PRO A 54 -13.93 -8.92 7.03
N PRO A 55 -14.85 -8.61 6.10
CA PRO A 55 -14.50 -8.48 4.69
C PRO A 55 -13.48 -7.37 4.46
N SER A 56 -12.35 -7.69 3.82
CA SER A 56 -11.28 -6.72 3.59
C SER A 56 -11.72 -5.50 2.78
N SER A 57 -12.67 -5.67 1.85
CA SER A 57 -13.30 -4.58 1.09
C SER A 57 -14.01 -3.55 1.97
N LYS A 58 -14.41 -3.94 3.19
CA LYS A 58 -15.10 -3.08 4.17
C LYS A 58 -14.21 -2.70 5.36
N SER A 59 -12.98 -3.22 5.44
CA SER A 59 -12.03 -2.97 6.53
C SER A 59 -10.67 -2.49 6.00
N TYR A 60 -9.77 -3.38 5.63
CA TYR A 60 -8.40 -3.04 5.21
C TYR A 60 -8.29 -2.25 3.90
N LEU A 61 -9.35 -2.24 3.09
CA LEU A 61 -9.48 -1.43 1.88
C LEU A 61 -10.37 -0.19 2.09
N ASN A 62 -10.85 0.03 3.31
CA ASN A 62 -11.65 1.20 3.66
C ASN A 62 -10.73 2.40 3.90
N ILE A 63 -10.43 3.12 2.81
CA ILE A 63 -9.55 4.29 2.82
C ILE A 63 -10.03 5.33 3.82
N ASP A 64 -11.32 5.71 3.78
CA ASP A 64 -11.86 6.78 4.62
C ASP A 64 -11.66 6.49 6.11
N LYS A 65 -11.91 5.24 6.53
CA LYS A 65 -11.73 4.84 7.93
C LYS A 65 -10.26 4.85 8.35
N ILE A 66 -9.36 4.45 7.46
CA ILE A 66 -7.92 4.49 7.74
C ILE A 66 -7.43 5.95 7.83
N LEU A 67 -7.88 6.85 6.94
CA LEU A 67 -7.55 8.28 7.01
C LEU A 67 -8.03 8.92 8.32
N GLU A 68 -9.24 8.57 8.78
CA GLU A 68 -9.77 9.01 10.08
C GLU A 68 -8.82 8.60 11.24
N ILE A 69 -8.37 7.34 11.25
CA ILE A 69 -7.46 6.83 12.28
C ILE A 69 -6.09 7.54 12.20
N ILE A 70 -5.56 7.78 11.00
CA ILE A 70 -4.29 8.51 10.83
C ILE A 70 -4.40 9.91 11.45
N LYS A 71 -5.50 10.62 11.19
CA LYS A 71 -5.76 11.95 11.74
C LYS A 71 -5.89 11.91 13.27
N ASN A 72 -6.63 10.95 13.82
CA ASN A 72 -6.87 10.86 15.25
C ASN A 72 -5.62 10.46 16.05
N THR A 73 -4.76 9.63 15.44
CA THR A 73 -3.56 9.11 16.13
C THR A 73 -2.34 10.01 15.97
N GLY A 74 -2.34 10.92 15.00
CA GLY A 74 -1.22 11.79 14.68
C GLY A 74 -0.01 10.98 14.18
N ALA A 75 -0.22 9.93 13.41
CA ALA A 75 0.88 9.15 12.84
C ALA A 75 1.68 10.00 11.84
N ASP A 76 3.01 10.03 12.00
CA ASP A 76 3.92 10.80 11.13
C ASP A 76 4.06 10.14 9.76
N ALA A 77 3.89 8.81 9.70
CA ALA A 77 4.01 8.04 8.46
C ALA A 77 3.09 6.82 8.46
N VAL A 78 2.82 6.33 7.25
CA VAL A 78 2.00 5.15 6.98
C VAL A 78 2.82 4.12 6.23
N HIS A 79 2.93 2.92 6.79
CA HIS A 79 3.52 1.77 6.12
C HIS A 79 2.43 0.85 5.58
N PRO A 80 2.33 0.64 4.26
CA PRO A 80 1.26 -0.19 3.70
C PRO A 80 1.55 -1.69 3.76
N GLY A 81 2.82 -2.08 3.96
CA GLY A 81 3.22 -3.49 3.81
C GLY A 81 3.15 -3.88 2.34
N TYR A 82 2.49 -4.99 2.04
CA TYR A 82 2.22 -5.46 0.68
C TYR A 82 0.76 -5.86 0.51
N GLY A 83 0.27 -5.87 -0.73
CA GLY A 83 -1.15 -6.07 -1.01
C GLY A 83 -2.00 -4.96 -0.40
N PHE A 84 -3.31 -5.19 -0.32
CA PHE A 84 -4.29 -4.18 0.11
C PHE A 84 -4.12 -2.84 -0.63
N LEU A 85 -3.59 -1.83 0.06
CA LEU A 85 -3.43 -0.46 -0.44
C LEU A 85 -1.98 -0.12 -0.81
N SER A 86 -1.02 -1.08 -0.75
CA SER A 86 0.40 -0.82 -1.04
C SER A 86 0.67 -0.28 -2.45
N GLU A 87 -0.18 -0.64 -3.40
CA GLU A 87 -0.10 -0.20 -4.81
C GLU A 87 -1.25 0.73 -5.17
N ASN A 88 -1.92 1.31 -4.17
CA ASN A 88 -3.01 2.26 -4.41
C ASN A 88 -2.47 3.69 -4.47
N ALA A 89 -2.26 4.19 -5.70
CA ALA A 89 -1.73 5.54 -5.95
C ALA A 89 -2.59 6.65 -5.33
N TYR A 90 -3.92 6.45 -5.30
CA TYR A 90 -4.85 7.40 -4.71
C TYR A 90 -4.65 7.49 -3.19
N PHE A 91 -4.55 6.36 -2.51
CA PHE A 91 -4.30 6.32 -1.07
C PHE A 91 -2.96 6.97 -0.71
N SER A 92 -1.87 6.60 -1.40
CA SER A 92 -0.54 7.22 -1.21
C SER A 92 -0.60 8.75 -1.34
N LYS A 93 -1.31 9.26 -2.36
CA LYS A 93 -1.49 10.70 -2.57
C LYS A 93 -2.28 11.37 -1.43
N LEU A 94 -3.30 10.71 -0.89
CA LEU A 94 -4.07 11.21 0.24
C LEU A 94 -3.22 11.29 1.52
N ILE A 95 -2.37 10.29 1.78
CA ILE A 95 -1.44 10.30 2.92
C ILE A 95 -0.54 11.53 2.86
N SER A 96 0.09 11.79 1.71
CA SER A 96 0.95 12.96 1.53
C SER A 96 0.18 14.28 1.69
N LYS A 97 -1.05 14.36 1.18
CA LYS A 97 -1.90 15.56 1.34
C LYS A 97 -2.28 15.85 2.79
N MET A 98 -2.36 14.83 3.64
CA MET A 98 -2.63 14.98 5.07
C MET A 98 -1.39 15.39 5.88
N GLY A 99 -0.21 15.49 5.24
CA GLY A 99 1.06 15.81 5.90
C GLY A 99 1.76 14.60 6.53
N ALA A 100 1.22 13.39 6.37
CA ALA A 100 1.90 12.16 6.76
C ALA A 100 2.80 11.65 5.61
N VAL A 101 3.87 10.94 5.97
CA VAL A 101 4.77 10.33 4.98
C VAL A 101 4.25 8.97 4.55
N TRP A 102 4.16 8.77 3.23
CA TRP A 102 3.95 7.45 2.65
C TRP A 102 5.26 6.67 2.63
N ILE A 103 5.34 5.54 3.33
CA ILE A 103 6.51 4.66 3.31
C ILE A 103 6.39 3.73 2.09
N GLY A 104 6.80 4.25 0.95
CA GLY A 104 6.75 3.58 -0.34
C GLY A 104 7.09 4.54 -1.48
N PRO A 105 6.97 4.10 -2.74
CA PRO A 105 7.21 4.96 -3.88
C PRO A 105 6.17 6.09 -3.98
N PRO A 106 6.51 7.23 -4.63
CA PRO A 106 5.55 8.31 -4.89
C PRO A 106 4.35 7.82 -5.70
N SER A 107 3.18 8.48 -5.54
CA SER A 107 1.94 8.09 -6.23
C SER A 107 2.09 8.01 -7.75
N SER A 108 2.90 8.89 -8.36
CA SER A 108 3.18 8.86 -9.81
C SER A 108 3.88 7.59 -10.26
N ILE A 109 4.82 7.08 -9.45
CA ILE A 109 5.52 5.82 -9.71
C ILE A 109 4.56 4.65 -9.52
N ILE A 110 3.71 4.67 -8.49
CA ILE A 110 2.69 3.64 -8.29
C ILE A 110 1.76 3.57 -9.52
N THR A 111 1.25 4.71 -10.01
CA THR A 111 0.41 4.75 -11.22
C THR A 111 1.15 4.19 -12.44
N THR A 112 2.42 4.57 -12.63
CA THR A 112 3.20 4.15 -13.80
C THR A 112 3.49 2.65 -13.77
N MET A 113 3.86 2.12 -12.61
CA MET A 113 4.21 0.70 -12.46
C MET A 113 3.00 -0.22 -12.36
N GLY A 114 1.83 0.30 -11.98
CA GLY A 114 0.56 -0.44 -11.97
C GLY A 114 -0.05 -0.66 -13.35
N ASP A 115 0.39 0.08 -14.38
CA ASP A 115 0.01 -0.14 -15.77
C ASP A 115 1.11 -0.90 -16.50
N LYS A 116 0.81 -2.12 -16.94
CA LYS A 116 1.77 -3.02 -17.61
C LYS A 116 2.38 -2.39 -18.86
N MET A 117 1.62 -1.60 -19.62
CA MET A 117 2.08 -0.96 -20.86
C MET A 117 2.92 0.27 -20.56
N ALA A 118 2.52 1.09 -19.59
CA ALA A 118 3.31 2.23 -19.14
C ALA A 118 4.65 1.78 -18.53
N ALA A 119 4.63 0.75 -17.67
CA ALA A 119 5.83 0.16 -17.07
C ALA A 119 6.77 -0.41 -18.14
N ARG A 120 6.23 -1.11 -19.15
CA ARG A 120 7.02 -1.64 -20.28
C ARG A 120 7.69 -0.51 -21.06
N ARG A 121 6.95 0.53 -21.44
CA ARG A 121 7.49 1.70 -22.15
C ARG A 121 8.57 2.41 -21.33
N LEU A 122 8.42 2.47 -20.00
CA LEU A 122 9.42 3.03 -19.10
C LEU A 122 10.69 2.16 -19.08
N ALA A 123 10.55 0.83 -19.00
CA ALA A 123 11.67 -0.10 -19.02
C ALA A 123 12.47 -0.01 -20.34
N GLU A 124 11.79 0.00 -21.48
CA GLU A 124 12.41 0.17 -22.81
C GLU A 124 13.19 1.50 -22.90
N LYS A 125 12.57 2.61 -22.46
CA LYS A 125 13.24 3.93 -22.40
C LYS A 125 14.46 3.96 -21.49
N ALA A 126 14.45 3.17 -20.42
CA ALA A 126 15.56 3.04 -19.48
C ALA A 126 16.64 2.07 -19.98
N GLY A 127 16.51 1.48 -21.17
CA GLY A 127 17.44 0.50 -21.71
C GLY A 127 17.37 -0.87 -21.02
N VAL A 128 16.30 -1.15 -20.26
CA VAL A 128 16.07 -2.44 -19.61
C VAL A 128 15.50 -3.43 -20.63
N PRO A 129 16.09 -4.61 -20.81
CA PRO A 129 15.56 -5.62 -21.72
C PRO A 129 14.13 -6.04 -21.34
N VAL A 130 13.24 -6.07 -22.32
CA VAL A 130 11.85 -6.54 -22.16
C VAL A 130 11.56 -7.68 -23.13
N VAL A 131 10.65 -8.58 -22.76
CA VAL A 131 10.20 -9.68 -23.63
C VAL A 131 9.52 -9.09 -24.86
N PRO A 132 9.91 -9.45 -26.10
CA PRO A 132 9.26 -8.95 -27.32
C PRO A 132 7.73 -9.09 -27.29
N GLY A 133 7.01 -8.08 -27.77
CA GLY A 133 5.55 -8.04 -27.77
C GLY A 133 5.01 -6.62 -28.01
N THR A 134 3.69 -6.45 -28.06
CA THR A 134 3.11 -5.11 -28.25
C THR A 134 3.37 -4.19 -27.07
N THR A 135 3.45 -2.89 -27.38
CA THR A 135 3.44 -1.78 -26.42
C THR A 135 2.08 -1.08 -26.35
N GLU A 136 1.11 -1.52 -27.15
CA GLU A 136 -0.28 -1.05 -27.14
C GLU A 136 -1.27 -2.23 -26.95
N PRO A 137 -2.45 -1.99 -26.34
CA PRO A 137 -3.49 -3.01 -26.23
C PRO A 137 -3.97 -3.49 -27.60
N LEU A 138 -4.17 -4.81 -27.74
CA LEU A 138 -4.78 -5.38 -28.93
C LEU A 138 -6.28 -5.03 -28.97
N LYS A 139 -6.73 -4.49 -30.10
CA LYS A 139 -8.12 -4.03 -30.27
C LYS A 139 -9.00 -5.02 -31.03
N ASP A 140 -8.39 -5.90 -31.80
CA ASP A 140 -9.09 -6.84 -32.66
C ASP A 140 -8.20 -8.05 -33.03
N LEU A 141 -8.85 -9.08 -33.58
CA LEU A 141 -8.20 -10.32 -33.99
C LEU A 141 -7.21 -10.12 -35.14
N GLN A 142 -7.43 -9.15 -36.02
CA GLN A 142 -6.56 -8.90 -37.17
C GLN A 142 -5.20 -8.36 -36.71
N THR A 143 -5.22 -7.41 -35.78
CA THR A 143 -4.04 -6.86 -35.13
C THR A 143 -3.28 -7.97 -34.39
N ALA A 144 -4.00 -8.86 -33.69
CA ALA A 144 -3.39 -9.99 -32.98
C ALA A 144 -2.62 -10.94 -33.92
N LYS A 145 -3.20 -11.28 -35.09
CA LYS A 145 -2.54 -12.11 -36.11
C LYS A 145 -1.23 -11.50 -36.63
N ASN A 146 -1.16 -10.17 -36.68
CA ASN A 146 0.02 -9.44 -37.18
C ASN A 146 1.10 -9.25 -36.11
N THR A 147 0.89 -9.72 -34.87
CA THR A 147 1.82 -9.54 -33.76
C THR A 147 2.57 -10.82 -33.35
N ALA A 148 2.43 -11.90 -34.13
CA ALA A 148 3.14 -13.17 -33.93
C ALA A 148 4.38 -13.25 -34.82
#